data_AF-A0AA38ZAW4-F1
#
_entry.id   AF-A0AA38ZAW4-F1
#
_cell.length_a   1.000
_cell.length_b   1.000
_cell.length_c   1.000
_cell.angle_alpha   90.00
_cell.angle_beta   90.00
_cell.angle_gamma   90.00
#
_symmetry.space_group_name_H-M   'P 1'
#
loop_
_entity.id
_entity.type
_entity.pdbx_description
1 polymer ?
#
loop_
_entity_poly.entity_id
_entity_poly.type
_entity_poly.pdbx_seq_one_letter_code
_entity_poly.pdbx_strand_id
1 'polypeptide(L)'
;MADEFSSSSANLVVLTTGNNLSSQPNTLISINVATQMPFKLNKMNYASWRAQFTNLQFGYDLLGFLNGKTTCPPETILQSGSTTPISNPECKLWK
;
A
#
# COMPACT_ATOMS: atom_id res chain seq x y z
N MET A 1 32.60 -40.14 -4.43
CA MET A 1 32.17 -39.25 -5.54
C MET A 1 30.93 -38.51 -5.07
N ALA A 2 30.99 -37.19 -4.99
CA ALA A 2 29.85 -36.33 -4.73
C ALA A 2 29.30 -35.87 -6.07
N ASP A 3 27.98 -35.99 -6.28
CA ASP A 3 27.29 -35.41 -7.43
C ASP A 3 26.66 -34.07 -6.99
N GLU A 4 27.10 -33.00 -7.66
CA GLU A 4 26.66 -31.63 -7.43
C GLU A 4 25.23 -31.40 -7.97
N PHE A 5 24.31 -31.01 -7.08
CA PHE A 5 23.06 -30.37 -7.50
C PHE A 5 23.34 -28.89 -7.79
N SER A 6 23.41 -28.53 -9.07
CA SER A 6 23.45 -27.13 -9.50
C SER A 6 22.13 -26.44 -9.15
N SER A 7 22.19 -25.58 -8.12
CA SER A 7 21.13 -24.67 -7.71
C SER A 7 20.99 -23.55 -8.76
N SER A 8 19.87 -23.52 -9.47
CA SER A 8 19.49 -22.33 -10.25
C SER A 8 18.87 -21.32 -9.27
N SER A 9 19.68 -20.37 -8.83
CA SER A 9 19.21 -19.20 -8.10
C SER A 9 18.31 -18.38 -9.02
N ALA A 10 17.00 -18.43 -8.79
CA ALA A 10 16.09 -17.43 -9.32
C ALA A 10 16.54 -16.08 -8.74
N ASN A 11 17.15 -15.24 -9.59
CA ASN A 11 17.52 -13.89 -9.20
C ASN A 11 16.25 -13.18 -8.71
N LEU A 12 16.17 -12.97 -7.40
CA LEU A 12 15.23 -12.04 -6.79
C LEU A 12 15.48 -10.69 -7.44
N VAL A 13 14.56 -10.26 -8.30
CA VAL A 13 14.50 -8.85 -8.71
C VAL A 13 14.08 -8.10 -7.46
N VAL A 14 15.08 -7.68 -6.67
CA VAL A 14 14.92 -6.71 -5.61
C VAL A 14 14.53 -5.40 -6.31
N LEU A 15 13.25 -5.08 -6.33
CA LEU A 15 12.81 -3.72 -6.62
C LEU A 15 13.32 -2.83 -5.48
N THR A 16 14.49 -2.25 -5.66
CA THR A 16 14.99 -1.13 -4.86
C THR A 16 14.14 0.10 -5.18
N THR A 17 12.97 0.20 -4.56
CA THR A 17 12.37 1.48 -4.20
C THR A 17 12.24 1.47 -2.69
N GLY A 18 13.33 1.86 -2.04
CA GLY A 18 13.53 1.74 -0.60
C GLY A 18 12.66 2.73 0.17
N ASN A 19 11.52 2.25 0.64
CA ASN A 19 10.92 2.69 1.88
C ASN A 19 10.52 1.41 2.60
N ASN A 20 11.05 1.18 3.79
CA ASN A 20 10.41 0.27 4.73
C ASN A 20 8.98 0.81 4.92
N LEU A 21 7.99 0.24 4.23
CA LEU A 21 6.58 0.56 4.43
C LEU A 21 6.11 -0.12 5.72
N SER A 22 6.80 0.19 6.82
CA SER A 22 6.16 0.19 8.13
C SER A 22 5.03 1.20 8.00
N SER A 23 3.78 0.75 8.09
CA SER A 23 2.59 1.60 8.10
C SER A 23 2.68 2.58 9.28
N GLN A 24 3.40 3.68 9.11
CA GLN A 24 3.32 4.79 10.04
C GLN A 24 1.98 5.45 9.79
N PRO A 25 1.13 5.62 10.82
CA PRO A 25 -0.25 6.01 10.62
C PRO A 25 -0.42 7.35 9.89
N ASN A 26 0.61 8.19 9.74
CA ASN A 26 0.47 9.57 9.26
C ASN A 26 1.30 9.92 8.00
N THR A 27 1.74 8.95 7.21
CA THR A 27 2.56 9.24 6.01
C THR A 27 1.68 9.49 4.78
N LEU A 28 1.82 10.67 4.18
CA LEU A 28 1.18 10.97 2.89
C LEU A 28 1.85 10.17 1.77
N ILE A 29 1.03 9.52 0.93
CA ILE A 29 1.48 8.75 -0.23
C ILE A 29 1.20 9.55 -1.50
N SER A 30 2.27 9.92 -2.21
CA SER A 30 2.18 10.58 -3.52
C SER A 30 2.42 9.57 -4.63
N ILE A 31 1.41 9.36 -5.47
CA ILE A 31 1.48 8.44 -6.61
C ILE A 31 1.74 9.25 -7.89
N ASN A 32 2.90 9.03 -8.51
CA ASN A 32 3.17 9.52 -9.86
C ASN A 32 3.05 8.36 -10.85
N VAL A 33 1.85 8.19 -11.41
CA VAL A 33 1.54 7.07 -12.31
C VAL A 33 2.45 7.05 -13.55
N ALA A 34 2.87 8.21 -14.05
CA ALA A 34 3.72 8.29 -15.24
C ALA A 34 5.14 7.76 -15.02
N THR A 35 5.66 7.80 -13.79
CA THR A 35 6.98 7.26 -13.44
C THR A 35 6.91 5.87 -12.82
N GLN A 36 5.79 5.51 -12.21
CA GLN A 36 5.61 4.23 -11.51
C GLN A 36 5.01 3.14 -12.39
N MET A 37 4.49 3.48 -13.58
CA MET A 37 3.98 2.49 -14.54
C MET A 37 4.74 2.52 -15.86
N PRO A 38 5.17 1.34 -16.36
CA PRO A 38 5.92 1.26 -17.60
C PRO A 38 5.08 1.55 -18.86
N PHE A 39 3.75 1.46 -18.77
CA PHE A 39 2.87 1.61 -19.93
C PHE A 39 1.75 2.63 -19.67
N LYS A 40 1.60 3.58 -20.60
CA LYS A 40 0.45 4.47 -20.65
C LYS A 40 -0.81 3.69 -21.01
N LEU A 41 -1.92 4.00 -20.36
CA LEU A 41 -3.22 3.42 -20.67
C LEU A 41 -3.64 3.72 -22.12
N ASN A 42 -4.09 2.69 -22.82
CA ASN A 42 -4.71 2.76 -24.13
C ASN A 42 -5.83 1.70 -24.27
N LYS A 43 -6.55 1.72 -25.39
CA LYS A 43 -7.71 0.84 -25.63
C LYS A 43 -7.35 -0.66 -25.66
N MET A 44 -6.11 -1.00 -26.02
CA MET A 44 -5.67 -2.38 -26.21
C MET A 44 -5.02 -2.98 -24.96
N ASN A 45 -4.55 -2.15 -24.01
CA ASN A 45 -3.79 -2.61 -22.84
C ASN A 45 -4.51 -2.46 -21.51
N TYR A 46 -5.81 -2.14 -21.50
CA TYR A 46 -6.57 -1.87 -20.29
C TYR A 46 -6.44 -2.98 -19.23
N ALA A 47 -6.54 -4.25 -19.63
CA ALA A 47 -6.43 -5.38 -18.70
C ALA A 47 -5.07 -5.41 -17.99
N SER A 48 -3.99 -5.30 -18.75
CA SER A 48 -2.62 -5.27 -18.21
C SER A 48 -2.36 -4.01 -17.37
N TRP A 49 -2.85 -2.85 -17.84
CA TRP A 49 -2.74 -1.59 -17.10
C TRP A 49 -3.46 -1.67 -15.75
N ARG A 50 -4.69 -2.22 -15.74
CA ARG A 50 -5.48 -2.41 -14.53
C ARG A 50 -4.80 -3.35 -13.55
N ALA A 51 -4.18 -4.44 -14.04
CA ALA A 51 -3.42 -5.36 -13.19
C ALA A 51 -2.24 -4.64 -12.51
N GLN A 52 -1.47 -3.85 -13.26
CA GLN A 52 -0.36 -3.07 -12.69
C GLN A 52 -0.85 -2.02 -11.69
N PHE A 53 -1.95 -1.32 -11.98
CA PHE A 53 -2.52 -0.34 -11.05
C PHE A 53 -3.06 -0.98 -9.77
N THR A 54 -3.65 -2.16 -9.89
CA THR A 54 -4.15 -2.91 -8.73
C THR A 54 -3.00 -3.37 -7.85
N ASN A 55 -1.91 -3.86 -8.45
CA ASN A 55 -0.71 -4.24 -7.72
C ASN A 55 -0.06 -3.03 -7.01
N LEU A 56 -0.04 -1.86 -7.65
CA LEU A 56 0.44 -0.63 -7.03
C LEU A 56 -0.40 -0.26 -5.80
N GLN A 57 -1.73 -0.31 -5.90
CA GLN A 57 -2.62 -0.06 -4.76
C GLN A 57 -2.42 -1.08 -3.64
N PHE A 58 -2.22 -2.35 -3.98
CA PHE A 58 -1.93 -3.40 -3.00
C PHE A 58 -0.60 -3.14 -2.28
N GLY A 59 0.45 -2.79 -3.01
CA GLY A 59 1.77 -2.52 -2.45
C GLY A 59 1.81 -1.34 -1.48
N TYR A 60 0.90 -0.38 -1.62
CA TYR A 60 0.72 0.75 -0.71
C TYR A 60 -0.38 0.55 0.34
N ASP A 61 -0.99 -0.65 0.42
CA ASP A 61 -2.13 -0.95 1.29
C ASP A 61 -3.34 0.01 1.12
N LEU A 62 -3.55 0.48 -0.13
CA LEU A 62 -4.60 1.45 -0.46
C LEU A 62 -5.95 0.79 -0.78
N LEU A 63 -5.95 -0.52 -1.04
CA LEU A 63 -7.17 -1.21 -1.47
C LEU A 63 -8.30 -1.12 -0.45
N GLY A 64 -7.97 -1.18 0.85
CA GLY A 64 -8.95 -1.05 1.93
C GLY A 64 -9.68 0.30 1.92
N PHE A 65 -8.97 1.37 1.60
CA PHE A 65 -9.57 2.71 1.48
C PHE A 65 -10.50 2.82 0.27
N LEU A 66 -10.12 2.21 -0.86
CA LEU A 66 -10.88 2.29 -2.11
C LEU A 66 -12.14 1.41 -2.12
N ASN A 67 -12.09 0.27 -1.44
CA ASN A 67 -13.24 -0.64 -1.32
C ASN A 67 -14.10 -0.38 -0.07
N GLY A 68 -13.74 0.62 0.74
CA GLY A 68 -14.47 1.01 1.95
C GLY A 68 -14.29 0.07 3.14
N LYS A 69 -13.38 -0.91 3.07
CA LYS A 69 -13.04 -1.76 4.24
C LYS A 69 -12.27 -0.99 5.31
N THR A 70 -11.40 -0.08 4.89
CA THR A 70 -10.77 0.89 5.78
C THR A 70 -11.74 2.06 5.89
N THR A 71 -12.33 2.23 7.07
CA THR A 71 -13.28 3.31 7.35
C THR A 71 -12.63 4.40 8.17
N CYS A 72 -13.12 5.64 8.04
CA CYS A 72 -12.77 6.71 8.95
C CYS A 72 -13.00 6.26 10.41
N PRO A 73 -11.99 6.32 11.28
CA PRO A 73 -12.18 5.99 12.67
C PRO A 73 -13.07 7.06 13.35
N PRO A 74 -13.73 6.73 14.48
CA PRO A 74 -14.62 7.68 15.16
C PRO A 74 -13.92 9.00 15.51
N GLU A 75 -14.63 10.13 15.40
CA GLU A 75 -14.04 11.46 15.71
C GLU A 75 -13.65 11.60 17.19
N THR A 76 -14.29 10.83 18.07
CA THR A 76 -14.01 10.80 19.50
C THR A 76 -13.83 9.37 20.00
N ILE A 77 -12.94 9.21 20.97
CA ILE A 77 -12.66 7.95 21.65
C ILE A 77 -12.77 8.13 23.17
N LEU A 78 -13.09 7.06 23.88
CA LEU A 78 -13.01 7.03 25.34
C LEU A 78 -11.61 6.56 25.74
N GLN A 79 -10.89 7.39 26.48
CA GLN A 79 -9.61 7.00 27.06
C GLN A 79 -9.84 6.13 28.29
N SER A 80 -9.08 5.03 28.45
CA SER A 80 -9.24 4.11 29.57
C SER A 80 -9.19 4.85 30.92
N GLY A 81 -10.27 4.75 31.69
CA GLY A 81 -10.43 5.44 32.98
C GLY A 81 -11.08 6.82 32.92
N SER A 82 -11.44 7.31 31.74
CA SER A 82 -12.17 8.58 31.54
C SER A 82 -13.63 8.35 31.14
N THR A 83 -14.55 9.13 31.71
CA THR A 83 -15.95 9.24 31.28
C THR A 83 -16.17 10.31 30.20
N THR A 84 -15.18 11.16 29.92
CA THR A 84 -15.29 12.20 28.91
C THR A 84 -14.73 11.72 27.56
N PRO A 85 -15.47 11.88 26.45
CA PRO A 85 -14.95 11.62 25.11
C PRO A 85 -13.81 12.60 24.78
N ILE A 86 -12.70 12.08 24.28
CA ILE A 86 -11.57 12.88 23.77
C ILE A 86 -11.52 12.80 22.24
N SER A 87 -10.91 13.78 21.58
CA SER A 87 -10.73 13.77 20.13
C SER A 87 -9.78 12.65 19.69
N ASN A 88 -10.14 11.93 18.62
CA ASN A 88 -9.34 10.85 18.08
C ASN A 88 -8.27 11.37 17.10
N PRO A 89 -6.95 11.25 17.41
CA PRO A 89 -5.90 11.68 16.49
C PRO A 89 -5.92 10.91 15.16
N GLU A 90 -6.41 9.67 15.13
CA GLU A 90 -6.46 8.83 13.92
C GLU A 90 -7.54 9.31 12.92
N CYS A 91 -8.55 10.06 13.38
CA CYS A 91 -9.54 10.68 12.50
C CYS A 91 -8.96 11.86 11.71
N LYS A 92 -7.85 12.45 12.17
CA LYS A 92 -7.27 13.68 11.58
C LYS A 92 -6.83 13.50 10.13
N LEU A 93 -6.48 12.28 9.73
CA LEU A 93 -6.00 11.98 8.38
C LEU A 93 -7.11 11.85 7.33
N TRP A 94 -8.36 11.79 7.80
CA TRP A 94 -9.56 11.63 6.97
C TRP A 94 -10.29 12.95 6.69
N LYS A 95 -9.88 14.05 7.33
CA LYS A 95 -10.45 15.40 7.16
C LYS A 95 -9.48 16.29 6.40
#